data_AF-A0A845LT62-F1
#
_entry.id   AF-A0A845LT62-F1
#
_cell.length_a   1.000
_cell.length_b   1.000
_cell.length_c   1.000
_cell.angle_alpha   90.00
_cell.angle_beta   90.00
_cell.angle_gamma   90.00
#
_symmetry.space_group_name_H-M   'P 1'
#
loop_
_entity.id
_entity.type
_entity.pdbx_description
1 polymer ?
#
loop_
_entity_poly.entity_id
_entity_poly.type
_entity_poly.pdbx_seq_one_letter_code
_entity_poly.pdbx_strand_id
1 'polypeptide(L)'
;MAFKDSKGKLLLTIACIVAAMGCVATAASGDPGTSDDPLVTKSYVDKKIEDLSLYIDEKLSNGSQSAGSSTGSAAQTAIEVVEVESGQSIILQAGSQIILRGGSGSIIDSKQGGIADLTQGIDLRKGYEAPANHLLMVPRSDGRGVFAKTDCIFMVMGKYEVK
;
A
#
# COMPACT_ATOMS: atom_id res chain seq x y z
N MET A 1 8.40 -83.05 9.37
CA MET A 1 8.32 -82.56 7.96
C MET A 1 6.84 -82.43 7.61
N ALA A 2 6.19 -81.31 7.94
CA ALA A 2 6.21 -80.02 7.23
C ALA A 2 5.38 -80.05 5.93
N PHE A 3 4.06 -79.86 6.04
CA PHE A 3 3.18 -79.51 4.91
C PHE A 3 1.88 -78.85 5.41
N LYS A 4 1.97 -77.67 6.06
CA LYS A 4 0.78 -76.88 6.44
C LYS A 4 0.91 -75.36 6.21
N ASP A 5 1.87 -74.89 5.42
CA ASP A 5 2.09 -73.44 5.23
C ASP A 5 1.96 -72.93 3.77
N SER A 6 1.66 -73.80 2.79
CA SER A 6 1.65 -73.42 1.36
C SER A 6 0.38 -72.67 0.92
N LYS A 7 -0.79 -73.06 1.46
CA LYS A 7 -2.09 -72.50 1.04
C LYS A 7 -2.28 -71.04 1.48
N GLY A 8 -1.76 -70.67 2.66
CA GLY A 8 -1.81 -69.29 3.16
C GLY A 8 -0.91 -68.33 2.38
N LYS A 9 0.27 -68.81 1.94
CA LYS A 9 1.19 -68.03 1.11
C LYS A 9 0.63 -67.79 -0.30
N LEU A 10 -0.09 -68.77 -0.86
CA LEU A 10 -0.77 -68.64 -2.15
C LEU A 10 -1.93 -67.62 -2.10
N LEU A 11 -2.71 -67.58 -1.01
CA LEU A 11 -3.78 -66.60 -0.83
C LEU A 11 -3.22 -65.17 -0.64
N LEU A 12 -2.11 -65.03 0.08
CA LEU A 12 -1.45 -63.75 0.30
C LEU A 12 -0.87 -63.16 -1.00
N THR A 13 -0.28 -63.99 -1.87
CA THR A 13 0.26 -63.53 -3.16
C THR A 13 -0.83 -63.13 -4.15
N ILE A 14 -1.96 -63.83 -4.18
CA ILE A 14 -3.12 -63.44 -5.01
C ILE A 14 -3.69 -62.10 -4.54
N ALA A 15 -3.79 -61.87 -3.21
CA ALA A 15 -4.25 -60.60 -2.66
C ALA A 15 -3.32 -59.42 -3.03
N CYS A 16 -1.99 -59.63 -3.03
CA CYS A 16 -1.03 -58.62 -3.44
C CYS A 16 -1.10 -58.28 -4.94
N ILE A 17 -1.40 -59.26 -5.81
CA ILE A 17 -1.54 -59.02 -7.25
C ILE A 17 -2.82 -58.22 -7.55
N VAL A 18 -3.93 -58.50 -6.84
CA VAL A 18 -5.18 -57.73 -6.97
C VAL A 18 -5.01 -56.30 -6.46
N ALA A 19 -4.25 -56.10 -5.39
CA ALA A 19 -3.93 -54.75 -4.88
C ALA A 19 -3.02 -53.94 -5.83
N ALA A 20 -2.13 -54.61 -6.58
CA ALA A 20 -1.24 -53.96 -7.55
C ALA A 20 -1.95 -53.56 -8.87
N MET A 21 -3.14 -54.10 -9.14
CA MET A 21 -3.91 -53.83 -10.37
C MET A 21 -4.92 -52.68 -10.23
N GLY A 22 -4.99 -52.04 -9.05
CA GLY A 22 -5.99 -51.03 -8.71
C GLY A 22 -5.62 -49.56 -9.00
N CYS A 23 -4.46 -49.27 -9.59
CA CYS A 23 -4.02 -47.90 -9.86
C CYS A 23 -3.91 -47.61 -11.37
N VAL A 24 -5.06 -47.47 -12.03
CA VAL A 24 -5.14 -46.72 -13.30
C VAL A 24 -5.35 -45.26 -12.93
N ALA A 25 -4.28 -44.48 -12.94
CA ALA A 25 -4.37 -43.02 -12.83
C ALA A 25 -4.99 -42.47 -14.14
N THR A 26 -6.22 -41.98 -14.07
CA THR A 26 -6.85 -41.24 -15.16
C THR A 26 -6.19 -39.87 -15.26
N ALA A 27 -5.36 -39.65 -16.28
CA ALA A 27 -4.93 -38.31 -16.65
C ALA A 27 -6.15 -37.55 -17.20
N ALA A 28 -6.47 -36.40 -16.61
CA ALA A 28 -7.54 -35.53 -17.08
C ALA A 28 -7.13 -34.90 -18.42
N SER A 29 -7.51 -35.52 -19.52
CA SER A 29 -7.47 -34.91 -20.85
C SER A 29 -8.79 -34.18 -21.08
N GLY A 30 -8.84 -32.90 -20.72
CA GLY A 30 -9.96 -32.03 -21.09
C GLY A 30 -9.86 -31.69 -22.57
N ASP A 31 -10.71 -32.28 -23.40
CA ASP A 31 -10.81 -31.92 -24.81
C ASP A 31 -11.42 -30.51 -24.95
N PRO A 32 -10.98 -29.70 -25.93
CA PRO A 32 -11.58 -28.38 -26.18
C PRO A 32 -13.07 -28.49 -26.50
N GLY A 33 -13.88 -27.65 -25.86
CA GLY A 33 -15.35 -27.65 -25.94
C GLY A 33 -16.04 -28.45 -24.85
N THR A 34 -15.30 -29.01 -23.89
CA THR A 34 -15.87 -29.64 -22.69
C THR A 34 -16.30 -28.61 -21.65
N SER A 35 -16.96 -29.04 -20.58
CA SER A 35 -17.32 -28.16 -19.46
C SER A 35 -16.09 -27.56 -18.76
N ASP A 36 -14.94 -28.26 -18.82
CA ASP A 36 -13.69 -27.82 -18.21
C ASP A 36 -12.87 -26.88 -19.14
N ASP A 37 -13.07 -26.97 -20.46
CA ASP A 37 -12.47 -26.07 -21.46
C ASP A 37 -13.50 -25.64 -22.53
N PRO A 38 -14.42 -24.71 -22.22
CA PRO A 38 -15.45 -24.29 -23.15
C PRO A 38 -14.89 -23.41 -24.28
N LEU A 39 -15.30 -23.68 -25.51
CA LEU A 39 -14.95 -22.83 -26.65
C LEU A 39 -15.73 -21.50 -26.58
N VAL A 40 -15.00 -20.39 -26.57
CA VAL A 40 -15.58 -19.04 -26.56
C VAL A 40 -15.12 -18.24 -27.79
N THR A 41 -15.99 -17.35 -28.28
CA THR A 41 -15.66 -16.49 -29.42
C THR A 41 -14.80 -15.30 -28.98
N LYS A 42 -13.97 -14.77 -29.88
CA LYS A 42 -13.18 -13.55 -29.62
C LYS A 42 -14.06 -12.40 -29.10
N SER A 43 -15.24 -12.20 -29.72
CA SER A 43 -16.18 -11.14 -29.32
C SER A 43 -16.73 -11.31 -27.90
N TYR A 44 -16.87 -12.55 -27.42
CA TYR A 44 -17.29 -12.81 -26.04
C TYR A 44 -16.20 -12.41 -25.05
N VAL A 45 -14.94 -12.75 -25.34
CA VAL A 45 -13.79 -12.39 -24.50
C VAL A 45 -13.59 -10.87 -24.47
N ASP A 46 -13.60 -10.23 -25.64
CA ASP A 46 -13.45 -8.77 -25.76
C ASP A 46 -14.55 -8.04 -24.97
N LYS A 47 -15.81 -8.47 -25.12
CA LYS A 47 -16.93 -7.93 -24.35
C LYS A 47 -16.73 -8.08 -22.84
N LYS A 48 -16.23 -9.24 -22.39
CA LYS A 48 -15.99 -9.47 -20.96
C LYS A 48 -14.85 -8.62 -20.40
N ILE A 49 -13.82 -8.36 -21.19
CA ILE A 49 -12.74 -7.45 -20.81
C ILE A 49 -13.27 -6.02 -20.70
N GLU A 50 -14.10 -5.58 -21.64
CA GLU A 50 -14.76 -4.27 -21.61
C GLU A 50 -15.67 -4.13 -20.38
N ASP A 51 -16.56 -5.10 -20.14
CA ASP A 51 -17.41 -5.17 -18.95
C ASP A 51 -16.57 -5.09 -17.65
N LEU A 52 -15.43 -5.79 -17.60
CA LEU A 52 -14.51 -5.74 -16.45
C LEU A 52 -13.86 -4.37 -16.29
N SER A 53 -13.43 -3.72 -17.38
CA SER A 53 -12.79 -2.40 -17.31
C SER A 53 -13.75 -1.35 -16.77
N LEU A 54 -15.01 -1.34 -17.24
CA LEU A 54 -16.04 -0.43 -16.75
C LEU A 54 -16.36 -0.66 -15.28
N TYR A 55 -16.45 -1.92 -14.86
CA TYR A 55 -16.65 -2.26 -13.45
C TYR A 55 -15.49 -1.81 -12.56
N ILE A 56 -14.25 -1.99 -13.02
CA ILE A 56 -13.05 -1.54 -12.31
C ILE A 56 -13.03 -0.01 -12.20
N ASP A 57 -13.29 0.70 -13.31
CA ASP A 57 -13.31 2.16 -13.33
C ASP A 57 -14.43 2.71 -12.43
N GLU A 58 -15.60 2.08 -12.40
CA GLU A 58 -16.69 2.41 -11.48
C GLU A 58 -16.28 2.18 -10.02
N LYS A 59 -15.60 1.08 -9.71
CA LYS A 59 -15.11 0.79 -8.35
C LYS A 59 -13.97 1.71 -7.92
N LEU A 60 -13.12 2.13 -8.85
CA LEU A 60 -11.99 3.01 -8.57
C LEU A 60 -12.45 4.47 -8.43
N SER A 61 -13.40 4.91 -9.26
CA SER A 61 -13.98 6.25 -9.20
C SER A 61 -14.90 6.46 -7.99
N ASN A 62 -15.69 5.45 -7.61
CA ASN A 62 -16.56 5.52 -6.42
C ASN A 62 -15.85 5.11 -5.10
N GLY A 63 -14.56 4.75 -5.17
CA GLY A 63 -13.79 4.17 -4.08
C GLY A 63 -12.54 4.96 -3.69
N SER A 64 -12.69 6.22 -3.24
CA SER A 64 -11.73 6.80 -2.29
C SER A 64 -11.85 6.06 -0.94
N GLN A 65 -11.32 4.83 -0.91
CA GLN A 65 -10.86 4.03 0.23
C GLN A 65 -10.74 2.57 -0.24
N SER A 66 -9.58 2.22 -0.81
CA SER A 66 -9.23 0.82 -1.07
C SER A 66 -8.65 0.20 0.20
N ALA A 67 -9.47 -0.58 0.90
CA ALA A 67 -9.01 -1.58 1.85
C ALA A 67 -8.62 -2.85 1.07
N GLY A 68 -7.38 -2.87 0.57
CA GLY A 68 -6.74 -4.06 0.03
C GLY A 68 -5.57 -4.48 0.93
N SER A 69 -5.71 -5.60 1.63
CA SER A 69 -4.60 -6.24 2.36
C SER A 69 -3.64 -6.88 1.36
N SER A 70 -2.72 -6.09 0.84
CA SER A 70 -1.44 -6.52 0.28
C SER A 70 -0.33 -5.86 1.10
N THR A 71 0.68 -6.65 1.45
CA THR A 71 1.88 -6.34 2.22
C THR A 71 2.24 -4.85 2.20
N GLY A 72 2.16 -4.20 3.37
CA GLY A 72 2.17 -2.74 3.52
C GLY A 72 3.30 -2.03 2.78
N SER A 73 3.03 -1.63 1.53
CA SER A 73 3.62 -0.43 0.95
C SER A 73 2.96 0.73 1.67
N ALA A 74 3.56 1.17 2.78
CA ALA A 74 3.29 2.49 3.30
C ALA A 74 3.28 3.44 2.09
N ALA A 75 2.18 4.15 1.87
CA ALA A 75 2.14 5.19 0.86
C ALA A 75 3.33 6.11 1.19
N GLN A 76 4.42 5.94 0.46
CA GLN A 76 5.66 6.67 0.65
C GLN A 76 5.25 8.10 0.39
N THR A 77 5.10 8.87 1.46
CA THR A 77 4.76 10.28 1.36
C THR A 77 5.98 10.90 0.68
N ALA A 78 5.86 11.18 -0.61
CA ALA A 78 6.95 11.74 -1.39
C ALA A 78 7.44 13.01 -0.69
N ILE A 79 8.76 13.12 -0.55
CA ILE A 79 9.38 14.33 -0.02
C ILE A 79 9.52 15.30 -1.20
N GLU A 80 8.95 16.48 -1.06
CA GLU A 80 9.04 17.57 -2.03
C GLU A 80 10.00 18.64 -1.51
N VAL A 81 10.81 19.21 -2.42
CA VAL A 81 11.62 20.40 -2.11
C VAL A 81 10.83 21.61 -2.54
N VAL A 82 10.53 22.50 -1.59
CA VAL A 82 9.70 23.69 -1.80
C VAL A 82 10.53 24.92 -1.46
N GLU A 83 10.65 25.84 -2.42
CA GLU A 83 11.25 27.16 -2.22
C GLU A 83 10.14 28.16 -1.87
N VAL A 84 10.37 28.96 -0.84
CA VAL A 84 9.40 29.95 -0.33
C VAL A 84 10.14 31.27 -0.19
N GLU A 85 9.67 32.29 -0.89
CA GLU A 85 10.31 33.61 -0.90
C GLU A 85 10.15 34.32 0.45
N SER A 86 11.09 35.21 0.77
CA SER A 86 10.98 36.08 1.93
C SER A 86 9.64 36.83 1.97
N GLY A 87 8.95 36.77 3.10
CA GLY A 87 7.64 37.40 3.30
C GLY A 87 6.44 36.50 3.01
N GLN A 88 6.65 35.33 2.40
CA GLN A 88 5.61 34.32 2.22
C GLN A 88 5.51 33.37 3.42
N SER A 89 4.46 32.58 3.46
CA SER A 89 4.22 31.53 4.44
C SER A 89 3.95 30.20 3.77
N ILE A 90 4.51 29.12 4.34
CA ILE A 90 4.09 27.76 4.01
C ILE A 90 3.19 27.24 5.12
N ILE A 91 1.93 26.95 4.77
CA ILE A 91 0.91 26.44 5.68
C ILE A 91 0.73 24.94 5.43
N LEU A 92 0.81 24.15 6.49
CA LEU A 92 0.74 22.69 6.40
C LEU A 92 -0.63 22.18 6.86
N GLN A 93 -1.05 21.06 6.28
CA GLN A 93 -2.26 20.35 6.68
C GLN A 93 -1.97 19.31 7.78
N ALA A 94 -3.02 18.74 8.37
CA ALA A 94 -2.92 17.72 9.41
C ALA A 94 -2.02 16.56 8.98
N GLY A 95 -1.04 16.21 9.83
CA GLY A 95 -0.10 15.11 9.61
C GLY A 95 1.05 15.44 8.67
N SER A 96 1.05 16.62 8.02
CA SER A 96 2.16 17.04 7.19
C SER A 96 3.38 17.41 8.03
N GLN A 97 4.56 17.15 7.47
CA GLN A 97 5.85 17.35 8.12
C GLN A 97 6.75 18.22 7.24
N ILE A 98 7.66 18.96 7.88
CA ILE A 98 8.54 19.91 7.20
C ILE A 98 9.89 20.00 7.87
N ILE A 99 10.94 20.18 7.07
CA ILE A 99 12.30 20.48 7.51
C ILE A 99 12.77 21.74 6.82
N LEU A 100 13.18 22.76 7.58
CA LEU A 100 13.88 23.93 7.05
C LEU A 100 15.33 23.54 6.72
N ARG A 101 15.70 23.63 5.43
CA ARG A 101 17.02 23.24 4.89
C ARG A 101 17.88 24.42 4.44
N GLY A 102 17.29 25.59 4.25
CA GLY A 102 17.99 26.84 3.96
C GLY A 102 17.12 28.03 4.32
N GLY A 103 17.75 29.16 4.65
CA GLY A 103 17.05 30.38 5.08
C GLY A 103 16.69 30.40 6.57
N SER A 104 15.75 31.27 6.93
CA SER A 104 15.22 31.44 8.28
C SER A 104 13.73 31.80 8.23
N GLY A 105 12.97 31.29 9.18
CA GLY A 105 11.53 31.56 9.26
C GLY A 105 11.01 31.42 10.69
N SER A 106 9.86 32.04 10.97
CA SER A 106 9.20 31.95 12.28
C SER A 106 7.98 31.06 12.26
N ILE A 107 7.70 30.44 13.39
CA ILE A 107 6.57 29.53 13.56
C ILE A 107 5.24 30.31 13.55
N ILE A 108 4.30 29.80 12.76
CA ILE A 108 2.88 30.16 12.78
C ILE A 108 2.16 29.07 13.58
N ASP A 109 1.62 29.44 14.74
CA ASP A 109 0.85 28.53 15.58
C ASP A 109 -0.66 28.67 15.36
N SER A 110 -1.45 27.95 16.15
CA SER A 110 -2.90 28.13 16.22
C SER A 110 -3.34 28.39 17.65
N LYS A 111 -4.62 28.74 17.83
CA LYS A 111 -5.24 28.87 19.17
C LYS A 111 -5.15 27.58 20.00
N GLN A 112 -4.94 26.44 19.35
CA GLN A 112 -4.90 25.11 19.99
C GLN A 112 -3.48 24.63 20.30
N GLY A 113 -2.44 25.43 20.04
CA GLY A 113 -1.04 25.09 20.32
C GLY A 113 -0.10 25.30 19.12
N GLY A 114 1.16 24.94 19.30
CA GLY A 114 2.24 25.11 18.34
C GLY A 114 2.39 24.02 17.29
N ILE A 115 3.57 24.00 16.66
CA ILE A 115 4.05 22.95 15.77
C ILE A 115 4.91 21.99 16.59
N ALA A 116 4.70 20.70 16.46
CA ALA A 116 5.48 19.70 17.18
C ALA A 116 6.87 19.58 16.56
N ASP A 117 7.92 19.86 17.32
CA ASP A 117 9.29 19.50 16.96
C ASP A 117 9.55 18.06 17.41
N LEU A 118 9.60 17.13 16.45
CA LEU A 118 9.82 15.72 16.73
C LEU A 118 11.29 15.37 16.98
N THR A 119 12.21 16.30 16.73
CA THR A 119 13.64 16.13 17.03
C THR A 119 13.95 16.50 18.47
N GLN A 120 13.39 17.61 18.97
CA GLN A 120 13.60 18.07 20.36
C GLN A 120 12.48 17.65 21.32
N GLY A 121 11.31 17.26 20.81
CA GLY A 121 10.17 16.87 21.64
C GLY A 121 9.44 18.04 22.30
N ILE A 122 9.38 19.20 21.64
CA ILE A 122 8.78 20.42 22.17
C ILE A 122 7.66 20.96 21.26
N ASP A 123 6.76 21.76 21.83
CA ASP A 123 5.70 22.48 21.09
C ASP A 123 6.17 23.90 20.75
N LEU A 124 6.47 24.15 19.48
CA LEU A 124 6.95 25.44 19.00
C LEU A 124 5.78 26.40 18.79
N ARG A 125 5.68 27.44 19.60
CA ARG A 125 4.59 28.45 19.53
C ARG A 125 4.96 29.64 18.65
N LYS A 126 4.01 30.55 18.41
CA LYS A 126 4.27 31.79 17.68
C LYS A 126 5.42 32.58 18.32
N GLY A 127 6.33 33.06 17.48
CA GLY A 127 7.50 33.85 17.87
C GLY A 127 8.79 33.04 18.00
N TYR A 128 8.71 31.71 18.09
CA TYR A 128 9.89 30.86 17.92
C TYR A 128 10.39 30.93 16.47
N GLU A 129 11.72 30.88 16.30
CA GLU A 129 12.31 30.56 15.01
C GLU A 129 12.03 29.09 14.69
N ALA A 130 11.80 28.78 13.41
CA ALA A 130 11.77 27.42 12.92
C ALA A 130 13.21 26.87 12.93
N PRO A 131 13.51 25.85 13.76
CA PRO A 131 14.87 25.33 13.86
C PRO A 131 15.26 24.62 12.56
N ALA A 132 16.44 24.97 12.05
CA ALA A 132 17.00 24.32 10.87
C ALA A 132 17.25 22.83 11.15
N ASN A 133 16.98 21.98 10.16
CA ASN A 133 17.26 20.54 10.21
C ASN A 133 16.48 19.76 11.29
N HIS A 134 15.39 20.31 11.81
CA HIS A 134 14.49 19.58 12.70
C HIS A 134 13.26 19.11 11.93
N LEU A 135 12.76 17.93 12.31
CA LEU A 135 11.52 17.38 11.77
C LEU A 135 10.34 18.00 12.51
N LEU A 136 9.66 18.93 11.84
CA LEU A 136 8.50 19.63 12.38
C LEU A 136 7.23 19.00 11.84
N MET A 137 6.22 18.82 12.69
CA MET A 137 4.96 18.18 12.34
C MET A 137 3.76 19.05 12.73
N VAL A 138 2.84 19.24 11.79
CA VAL A 138 1.58 19.94 12.05
C VAL A 138 0.50 18.92 12.45
N PRO A 139 -0.04 19.00 13.69
CA PRO A 139 -0.96 17.98 14.17
C PRO A 139 -2.38 18.12 13.60
N ARG A 140 -2.79 19.32 13.16
CA ARG A 140 -4.14 19.60 12.63
C ARG A 140 -4.10 20.63 11.51
N SER A 141 -5.09 20.56 10.62
CA SER A 141 -5.34 21.55 9.55
C SER A 141 -5.98 22.83 10.11
N ASP A 142 -5.23 23.62 10.88
CA ASP A 142 -5.74 24.81 11.57
C ASP A 142 -4.90 26.07 11.33
N GLY A 143 -4.16 26.10 10.21
CA GLY A 143 -3.41 27.28 9.75
C GLY A 143 -1.98 27.38 10.28
N ARG A 144 -1.45 26.30 10.85
CA ARG A 144 -0.04 26.23 11.30
C ARG A 144 0.92 26.15 10.13
N GLY A 145 2.11 26.70 10.32
CA GLY A 145 3.12 26.71 9.29
C GLY A 145 4.37 27.48 9.67
N VAL A 146 5.14 27.87 8.66
CA VAL A 146 6.34 28.68 8.82
C VAL A 146 6.22 29.93 7.95
N PHE A 147 6.42 31.10 8.56
CA PHE A 147 6.58 32.37 7.86
C PHE A 147 8.06 32.54 7.48
N ALA A 148 8.35 32.73 6.20
CA ALA A 148 9.70 32.90 5.69
C ALA A 148 10.21 34.33 5.96
N LYS A 149 11.25 34.46 6.80
CA LYS A 149 11.91 35.74 7.10
C LYS A 149 12.97 36.10 6.05
N THR A 150 13.54 35.09 5.42
CA THR A 150 14.39 35.16 4.24
C THR A 150 13.88 34.15 3.23
N ASP A 151 14.46 34.09 2.04
CA ASP A 151 14.20 32.99 1.12
C ASP A 151 14.54 31.66 1.81
N CYS A 152 13.58 30.74 1.79
CA CYS A 152 13.63 29.48 2.51
C CYS A 152 13.55 28.30 1.55
N ILE A 153 14.28 27.24 1.88
CA ILE A 153 14.17 25.94 1.23
C ILE A 153 13.64 24.95 2.26
N PHE A 154 12.52 24.32 1.95
CA PHE A 154 11.88 23.33 2.80
C PHE A 154 11.88 21.96 2.13
N MET A 155 12.07 20.91 2.92
CA MET A 155 11.68 19.56 2.55
C MET A 155 10.33 19.27 3.19
N VAL A 156 9.31 18.98 2.38
CA VAL A 156 7.92 18.84 2.82
C VAL A 156 7.43 17.43 2.56
N MET A 157 6.74 16.85 3.54
CA MET A 157 6.01 15.60 3.41
C MET A 157 4.53 15.88 3.70
N GLY A 158 3.67 15.59 2.72
CA GLY A 158 2.23 15.79 2.86
C GLY A 158 1.74 17.09 2.22
N LYS A 159 0.51 17.47 2.52
CA LYS A 159 -0.17 18.62 1.89
C LYS A 159 0.26 19.93 2.51
N TYR A 160 0.50 20.93 1.66
CA TYR A 160 0.86 22.28 2.04
C TYR A 160 0.24 23.31 1.08
N GLU A 161 0.30 24.58 1.46
CA GLU A 161 -0.08 25.73 0.65
C GLU A 161 0.90 26.88 0.91
N VAL A 162 1.44 27.51 -0.15
CA VAL A 162 2.31 28.69 -0.04
C VAL A 162 1.47 29.95 -0.30
N LYS A 163 1.62 30.98 0.53
CA LYS A 163 0.86 32.25 0.48
C LYS A 163 1.73 33.46 0.74
#